data_AF-A0A414ZRF7-F1
#
_entry.id   AF-A0A414ZRF7-F1
#
_cell.length_a   1.000
_cell.length_b   1.000
_cell.length_c   1.000
_cell.angle_alpha   90.00
_cell.angle_beta   90.00
_cell.angle_gamma   90.00
#
_symmetry.space_group_name_H-M   'P 1'
#
loop_
_entity.id
_entity.type
_entity.pdbx_description
1 polymer ?
#
loop_
_entity_poly.entity_id
_entity_poly.type
_entity_poly.pdbx_seq_one_letter_code
_entity_poly.pdbx_strand_id
1 'polypeptide(L)'
;MLRNYYQGTMITVELPKNQYKGYVVDCVYRYVKDMNKYALSMWLRNTEVDDRMQICSQEINTQYITSTRENIKKDVCAIVEQAANSSYFDKSIETYEYTQKCFERGNAEFENEENRS
;
A
#
# COMPACT_ATOMS: atom_id res chain seq x y z
N MET A 1 17.06 -4.44 -27.51
CA MET A 1 15.92 -5.31 -27.14
C MET A 1 15.39 -4.87 -25.79
N LEU A 2 14.07 -4.74 -25.65
CA LEU A 2 13.44 -4.39 -24.37
C LEU A 2 13.33 -5.64 -23.49
N ARG A 3 13.54 -5.49 -22.18
CA ARG A 3 13.30 -6.52 -21.17
C ARG A 3 11.97 -6.23 -20.47
N ASN A 4 11.19 -7.28 -20.20
CA ASN A 4 9.97 -7.20 -19.41
C ASN A 4 10.13 -8.00 -18.11
N TYR A 5 9.42 -7.58 -17.07
CA TYR A 5 9.41 -8.23 -15.76
C TYR A 5 7.97 -8.33 -15.25
N TYR A 6 7.49 -9.56 -15.07
CA TYR A 6 6.18 -9.80 -14.46
C TYR A 6 6.26 -9.60 -12.94
N GLN A 7 5.49 -8.64 -12.43
CA GLN A 7 5.46 -8.30 -11.00
C GLN A 7 4.48 -9.17 -10.20
N GLY A 8 3.45 -9.72 -10.86
CA GLY A 8 2.37 -10.44 -10.20
C GLY A 8 1.01 -10.02 -10.69
N THR A 9 -0.02 -10.53 -10.01
CA THR A 9 -1.40 -10.11 -10.19
C THR A 9 -1.73 -9.09 -9.10
N MET A 10 -2.31 -7.95 -9.50
CA MET A 10 -2.74 -6.91 -8.58
C MET A 10 -4.24 -7.02 -8.29
N ILE A 11 -4.63 -6.82 -7.04
CA ILE A 11 -6.00 -6.55 -6.64
C ILE A 11 -6.00 -5.33 -5.71
N THR A 12 -7.05 -4.52 -5.78
CA THR A 12 -7.28 -3.40 -4.85
C THR A 12 -8.39 -3.77 -3.88
N VAL A 13 -8.16 -3.52 -2.60
CA VAL A 13 -9.13 -3.77 -1.53
C VAL A 13 -9.50 -2.44 -0.89
N GLU A 14 -10.79 -2.12 -0.86
CA GLU A 14 -11.31 -0.96 -0.14
C GLU A 14 -11.25 -1.21 1.36
N LEU A 15 -10.75 -0.24 2.12
CA LEU A 15 -10.73 -0.31 3.58
C LEU A 15 -12.07 0.18 4.18
N PRO A 16 -12.43 -0.27 5.40
CA PRO A 16 -13.62 0.21 6.10
C PRO A 16 -13.68 1.74 6.22
N LYS A 17 -14.72 2.35 5.63
CA LYS A 17 -14.86 3.82 5.54
C LYS A 17 -15.00 4.54 6.89
N ASN A 18 -15.42 3.84 7.92
CA ASN A 18 -15.55 4.39 9.28
C ASN A 18 -14.19 4.70 9.92
N GLN A 19 -13.11 4.03 9.50
CA GLN A 19 -11.78 4.18 10.06
C GLN A 19 -10.77 4.70 9.02
N TYR A 20 -10.89 4.28 7.77
CA TYR A 20 -9.87 4.49 6.73
C TYR A 20 -10.46 5.18 5.50
N LYS A 21 -11.31 6.18 5.71
CA LYS A 21 -11.96 6.93 4.63
C LYS A 21 -10.89 7.50 3.68
N GLY A 22 -11.08 7.27 2.38
CA GLY A 22 -10.17 7.77 1.35
C GLY A 22 -8.91 6.93 1.16
N TYR A 23 -8.79 5.77 1.81
CA TYR A 23 -7.65 4.87 1.64
C TYR A 23 -8.07 3.51 1.09
N VAL A 24 -7.21 2.95 0.24
CA VAL A 24 -7.30 1.59 -0.30
C VAL A 24 -5.96 0.89 -0.17
N VAL A 25 -5.98 -0.44 -0.22
CA VAL A 25 -4.77 -1.25 -0.25
C VAL A 25 -4.65 -1.95 -1.60
N ASP A 26 -3.60 -1.62 -2.35
CA ASP A 26 -3.20 -2.37 -3.53
C ASP A 26 -2.35 -3.56 -3.08
N CYS A 27 -2.76 -4.76 -3.47
CA CYS A 27 -2.08 -6.02 -3.15
C CYS A 27 -1.54 -6.64 -4.43
N VAL A 28 -0.25 -6.92 -4.50
CA VAL A 28 0.36 -7.69 -5.60
C VAL A 28 0.78 -9.04 -5.07
N TYR A 29 0.29 -10.10 -5.69
CA TYR A 29 0.72 -11.46 -5.37
C TYR A 29 1.29 -12.19 -6.59
N ARG A 30 2.31 -13.01 -6.35
CA ARG A 30 2.94 -13.87 -7.38
C ARG A 30 3.34 -15.20 -6.79
N TYR A 31 3.15 -16.28 -7.56
CA TYR A 31 3.58 -17.60 -7.13
C TYR A 31 5.10 -17.76 -7.26
N VAL A 32 5.74 -18.24 -6.19
CA VAL A 32 7.17 -18.53 -6.10
C VAL A 32 7.34 -20.05 -6.07
N LYS A 33 7.71 -20.62 -7.22
CA LYS A 33 7.79 -22.07 -7.45
C LYS A 33 8.71 -22.77 -6.44
N ASP A 34 9.89 -22.20 -6.21
CA ASP A 34 10.91 -22.81 -5.35
C ASP A 34 10.47 -22.93 -3.89
N MET A 35 9.51 -22.09 -3.46
CA MET A 35 8.96 -22.09 -2.11
C MET A 35 7.58 -22.74 -2.03
N ASN A 36 6.97 -23.08 -3.17
CA ASN A 36 5.57 -23.50 -3.26
C ASN A 36 4.60 -22.58 -2.49
N LYS A 37 4.80 -21.26 -2.60
CA LYS A 37 4.05 -20.22 -1.89
C LYS A 37 3.78 -19.01 -2.79
N TYR A 38 2.84 -18.17 -2.40
CA TYR A 38 2.66 -16.85 -3.01
C TYR A 38 3.42 -15.80 -2.21
N ALA A 39 4.19 -14.97 -2.91
CA ALA A 39 4.73 -13.74 -2.37
C ALA A 39 3.66 -12.65 -2.51
N LEU A 40 3.27 -12.02 -1.40
CA LEU A 40 2.30 -10.93 -1.31
C LEU A 40 3.02 -9.64 -0.88
N SER A 41 2.76 -8.55 -1.59
CA SER A 41 3.22 -7.20 -1.26
C SER A 41 2.01 -6.26 -1.23
N MET A 42 2.03 -5.27 -0.33
CA MET A 42 0.91 -4.37 -0.10
C MET A 42 1.35 -2.90 -0.14
N TRP A 43 0.51 -2.06 -0.75
CA TRP A 43 0.70 -0.60 -0.83
C TRP A 43 -0.57 0.09 -0.36
N LEU A 44 -0.41 1.08 0.51
CA LEU A 44 -1.47 1.97 0.94
C LEU A 44 -1.53 3.11 -0.07
N ARG A 45 -2.72 3.39 -0.57
CA ARG A 45 -2.95 4.50 -1.50
C ARG A 45 -4.10 5.35 -1.01
N ASN A 46 -3.89 6.66 -0.99
CA ASN A 46 -4.97 7.62 -0.84
C ASN A 46 -5.74 7.70 -2.18
N THR A 47 -7.07 7.75 -2.17
CA THR A 47 -7.86 7.76 -3.42
C THR A 47 -7.97 9.15 -4.06
N GLU A 48 -7.66 10.20 -3.31
CA GLU A 48 -7.72 11.60 -3.76
C GLU A 48 -6.38 12.06 -4.33
N VAL A 49 -5.28 11.39 -3.95
CA VAL A 49 -3.92 11.64 -4.41
C VAL A 49 -3.42 10.36 -5.06
N ASP A 50 -3.06 10.34 -6.35
CA ASP A 50 -2.61 9.12 -7.06
C ASP A 50 -1.21 8.61 -6.60
N ASP A 51 -0.78 9.04 -5.42
CA ASP A 51 0.47 8.64 -4.80
C ASP A 51 0.29 7.34 -3.99
N ARG A 52 1.29 6.46 -4.08
CA ARG A 52 1.29 5.13 -3.45
C ARG A 52 2.41 5.06 -2.43
N MET A 53 2.05 4.93 -1.15
CA MET A 53 3.03 4.58 -0.13
C MET A 53 3.08 3.05 0.05
N GLN A 54 4.26 2.48 -0.15
CA GLN A 54 4.47 1.08 0.17
C GLN A 54 4.27 0.86 1.67
N ILE A 55 3.44 -0.12 2.05
CA ILE A 55 3.27 -0.47 3.46
C ILE A 55 4.44 -1.37 3.83
N CYS A 56 5.44 -0.77 4.45
CA CYS A 56 6.54 -1.50 5.07
C CYS A 56 6.26 -1.59 6.56
N SER A 57 5.64 -2.68 7.05
CA SER A 57 5.76 -2.95 8.49
C SER A 57 7.11 -3.60 8.73
N GLN A 58 7.86 -3.05 9.68
CA GLN A 58 9.02 -3.72 10.29
C GLN A 58 10.02 -4.31 9.27
N GLU A 59 10.33 -3.59 8.18
CA GLU A 59 11.33 -3.99 7.16
C GLU A 59 10.97 -5.24 6.32
N ILE A 60 9.76 -5.81 6.45
CA ILE A 60 9.33 -6.96 5.63
C ILE A 60 8.45 -6.46 4.48
N ASN A 61 9.05 -6.31 3.31
CA ASN A 61 8.38 -5.88 2.07
C ASN A 61 7.42 -6.94 1.47
N THR A 62 7.54 -8.20 1.89
CA THR A 62 6.84 -9.32 1.23
C THR A 62 6.50 -10.43 2.21
N GLN A 63 5.21 -10.77 2.29
CA GLN A 63 4.72 -11.91 3.05
C GLN A 63 4.61 -13.15 2.16
N TYR A 64 5.05 -14.31 2.63
CA TYR A 64 4.87 -15.58 1.92
C TYR A 64 3.66 -16.34 2.46
N ILE A 65 2.66 -16.55 1.61
CA ILE A 65 1.39 -17.18 1.97
C ILE A 65 1.23 -18.52 1.27
N THR A 66 0.77 -19.52 2.02
CA THR A 66 0.39 -20.83 1.47
C THR A 66 -1.06 -20.74 1.02
N SER A 67 -1.30 -20.89 -0.29
CA SER A 67 -2.63 -20.84 -0.88
C SER A 67 -2.64 -21.57 -2.22
N THR A 68 -3.83 -21.79 -2.79
CA THR A 68 -4.01 -22.32 -4.14
C THR A 68 -4.34 -21.20 -5.12
N ARG A 69 -4.27 -21.48 -6.43
CA ARG A 69 -4.60 -20.49 -7.46
C ARG A 69 -6.07 -20.04 -7.40
N GLU A 70 -6.94 -20.91 -6.95
CA GLU A 70 -8.39 -20.69 -6.83
C GLU A 70 -8.71 -19.83 -5.60
N ASN A 71 -7.94 -19.98 -4.52
CA ASN A 71 -8.22 -19.33 -3.24
C ASN A 71 -7.39 -18.07 -2.97
N ILE A 72 -6.26 -17.87 -3.66
CA ILE A 72 -5.31 -16.79 -3.39
C ILE A 72 -5.96 -15.41 -3.28
N LYS A 73 -6.93 -15.10 -4.15
CA LYS A 73 -7.64 -13.81 -4.08
C LYS A 73 -8.43 -13.67 -2.77
N LYS A 74 -9.16 -14.72 -2.38
CA LYS A 74 -9.94 -14.74 -1.14
C LYS A 74 -9.03 -14.63 0.08
N ASP A 75 -7.92 -15.36 0.07
CA ASP A 75 -6.97 -15.39 1.18
C ASP A 75 -6.27 -14.03 1.36
N VAL A 76 -5.90 -13.36 0.25
CA VAL A 76 -5.37 -11.98 0.31
C VAL A 76 -6.40 -11.01 0.88
N CYS A 77 -7.66 -11.08 0.44
CA CYS A 77 -8.71 -10.24 1.02
C CYS A 77 -8.88 -10.46 2.54
N ALA A 78 -8.85 -11.72 2.99
CA ALA A 78 -8.96 -12.04 4.41
C ALA A 78 -7.78 -11.50 5.23
N ILE A 79 -6.56 -11.50 4.67
CA ILE A 79 -5.38 -10.88 5.30
C ILE A 79 -5.56 -9.38 5.45
N VAL A 80 -6.04 -8.69 4.41
CA VAL A 80 -6.28 -7.24 4.46
C VAL A 80 -7.38 -6.90 5.47
N GLU A 81 -8.45 -7.69 5.51
CA GLU A 81 -9.53 -7.54 6.49
C GLU A 81 -9.02 -7.69 7.92
N GLN A 82 -8.22 -8.72 8.19
CA GLN A 82 -7.60 -8.91 9.51
C GLN A 82 -6.64 -7.76 9.87
N ALA A 83 -5.87 -7.25 8.91
CA ALA A 83 -4.98 -6.11 9.11
C ALA A 83 -5.79 -4.85 9.45
N ALA A 84 -6.88 -4.58 8.74
CA ALA A 84 -7.76 -3.45 9.00
C ALA A 84 -8.37 -3.53 10.41
N ASN A 85 -8.87 -4.71 10.81
CA ASN A 85 -9.46 -4.96 12.12
C ASN A 85 -8.45 -4.87 13.28
N SER A 86 -7.16 -5.00 13.00
CA SER A 86 -6.09 -4.90 13.99
C SER A 86 -5.39 -3.53 14.01
N SER A 87 -5.96 -2.51 13.35
CA SER A 87 -5.38 -1.16 13.29
C SER A 87 -3.99 -1.12 12.64
N TYR A 88 -3.64 -2.14 11.85
CA TYR A 88 -2.30 -2.30 11.27
C TYR A 88 -1.91 -1.14 10.34
N PHE A 89 -2.89 -0.54 9.65
CA PHE A 89 -2.64 0.54 8.71
C PHE A 89 -2.48 1.92 9.37
N ASP A 90 -2.88 2.08 10.64
CA ASP A 90 -2.95 3.37 11.33
C ASP A 90 -1.62 4.14 11.26
N LYS A 91 -0.51 3.49 11.64
CA LYS A 91 0.83 4.12 11.63
C LYS A 91 1.27 4.53 10.22
N SER A 92 0.91 3.75 9.21
CA SER A 92 1.26 4.05 7.81
C SER A 92 0.49 5.26 7.30
N ILE A 93 -0.80 5.35 7.64
CA ILE A 93 -1.66 6.50 7.34
C ILE A 93 -1.15 7.75 8.07
N GLU A 94 -0.87 7.66 9.37
CA GLU A 94 -0.34 8.79 10.14
C GLU A 94 0.95 9.33 9.54
N THR A 95 1.86 8.43 9.13
CA THR A 95 3.11 8.80 8.47
C THR A 95 2.87 9.47 7.11
N TYR A 96 1.94 8.93 6.31
CA TYR A 96 1.53 9.52 5.02
C TYR A 96 1.01 10.94 5.23
N GLU A 97 0.04 11.12 6.12
CA GLU A 97 -0.59 12.42 6.38
C GLU A 97 0.39 13.44 6.96
N TYR A 98 1.29 13.00 7.84
CA TYR A 98 2.36 13.87 8.35
C TYR A 98 3.28 14.33 7.22
N THR A 99 3.67 13.42 6.32
CA THR A 99 4.52 13.73 5.15
C THR A 99 3.84 14.75 4.23
N GLN A 100 2.54 14.58 3.96
CA GLN A 100 1.77 15.54 3.16
C GLN A 100 1.72 16.92 3.82
N LYS A 101 1.46 16.99 5.14
CA LYS A 101 1.47 18.27 5.88
C LYS A 101 2.84 18.95 5.84
N CYS A 102 3.92 18.19 5.94
CA CYS A 102 5.28 18.72 5.79
C CYS A 102 5.51 19.29 4.39
N PHE A 103 5.04 18.59 3.34
CA PHE A 103 5.15 19.04 1.96
C PHE A 103 4.34 20.33 1.73
N GLU A 104 3.07 20.37 2.13
CA GLU A 104 2.20 21.55 2.01
C GLU A 104 2.80 22.76 2.72
N ARG A 105 3.31 22.57 3.94
CA ARG A 105 3.97 23.65 4.68
C ARG A 105 5.22 24.13 3.97
N GLY A 106 6.06 23.22 3.48
CA GLY A 106 7.24 23.58 2.71
C GLY A 106 6.89 24.38 1.45
N ASN A 107 5.89 23.93 0.69
CA ASN A 107 5.41 24.61 -0.51
C ASN A 107 4.92 26.04 -0.20
N ALA A 108 4.16 26.22 0.89
CA ALA A 108 3.69 27.54 1.29
C ALA A 108 4.85 28.50 1.65
N GLU A 109 5.92 28.02 2.28
CA GLU A 109 7.11 28.83 2.55
C GLU A 109 7.84 29.20 1.24
N PHE A 110 8.01 28.24 0.32
CA PHE A 110 8.62 28.49 -0.99
C PHE A 110 7.84 29.54 -1.81
N GLU A 111 6.52 29.42 -1.89
CA GLU A 111 5.67 30.40 -2.60
C GLU A 111 5.74 31.79 -1.95
N ASN A 112 5.85 31.87 -0.62
CA ASN A 112 6.03 33.15 0.08
C ASN A 112 7.40 33.78 -0.20
N GLU A 113 8.45 32.99 -0.40
CA GLU A 113 9.76 33.50 -0.80
C GLU A 113 9.74 34.04 -2.23
N GLU A 114 9.17 33.31 -3.19
CA GLU A 114 9.05 33.77 -4.58
C GLU A 114 8.26 35.07 -4.71
N ASN A 115 7.17 35.23 -3.95
CA ASN A 115 6.36 36.44 -3.96
C ASN A 115 7.02 37.65 -3.27
N ARG A 116 8.14 37.45 -2.55
CA ARG A 116 8.90 38.51 -1.88
C ARG A 116 10.11 38.99 -2.67
N SER A 117 10.53 38.23 -3.69
CA SER A 117 11.56 38.59 -4.67
C SER A 117 11.01 39.35 -5.88
#